data_AF-A0A447N752-F1
#
_entry.id   AF-A0A447N752-F1
#
_cell.length_a   1.000
_cell.length_b   1.000
_cell.length_c   1.000
_cell.angle_alpha   90.00
_cell.angle_beta   90.00
_cell.angle_gamma   90.00
#
_symmetry.space_group_name_H-M   'P 1'
#
loop_
_entity.id
_entity.type
_entity.pdbx_description
1 polymer ?
#
loop_
_entity_poly.entity_id
_entity_poly.type
_entity_poly.pdbx_seq_one_letter_code
_entity_poly.pdbx_strand_id
1 'polypeptide(L)'
;MPEESYLYALPYSLYKEHGVRRYGAHGTSHFYVTQEAAKMLNKPVEELNIITCHLGNGGSVSAIRNGKCVDTSMGLTPLEGLVMGTRSGDIDPAIIFHLHDTLGMSVDQINKMLTKESGLLGLTEVTSDCRYVEDNYATKEDAKRAMDVYCHRLAKYIGSYTALMDGRLDAVVFTGGIGENAAMVRELSLGKLGVLGFEVDHERNLAAPLRQIWFHQQRRYPSGGGDPNQRRTGYRAGREPSDCLISHRQPRWRCCFVTRPQKTVTKEDKPCPVLLC
;
A
#
# COMPACT_ATOMS: atom_id res chain seq x y z
N MET A 1 1.77 -9.28 -13.77
CA MET A 1 2.35 -7.96 -14.06
C MET A 1 2.46 -7.78 -15.57
N PRO A 2 1.93 -6.70 -16.13
CA PRO A 2 2.08 -6.32 -17.53
C PRO A 2 3.47 -5.70 -17.80
N GLU A 3 3.82 -5.49 -19.07
CA GLU A 3 5.17 -5.09 -19.51
C GLU A 3 5.60 -3.73 -18.95
N GLU A 4 4.69 -2.78 -18.94
CA GLU A 4 4.85 -1.44 -18.38
C GLU A 4 5.21 -1.43 -16.89
N SER A 5 4.94 -2.51 -16.15
CA SER A 5 5.26 -2.62 -14.71
C SER A 5 6.53 -3.42 -14.44
N TYR A 6 6.88 -4.39 -15.31
CA TYR A 6 8.03 -5.24 -15.04
C TYR A 6 9.33 -4.82 -15.71
N LEU A 7 9.29 -4.01 -16.76
CA LEU A 7 10.49 -3.51 -17.40
C LEU A 7 11.07 -2.34 -16.61
N TYR A 8 12.37 -2.40 -16.34
CA TYR A 8 13.14 -1.22 -15.98
C TYR A 8 13.46 -0.41 -17.23
N ALA A 9 13.61 0.90 -17.10
CA ALA A 9 14.06 1.79 -18.17
C ALA A 9 15.58 1.64 -18.44
N LEU A 10 16.00 0.41 -18.71
CA LEU A 10 17.36 -0.01 -19.04
C LEU A 10 17.40 -0.50 -20.49
N PRO A 11 18.60 -0.68 -21.10
CA PRO A 11 18.70 -1.29 -22.42
C PRO A 11 17.91 -2.60 -22.52
N TYR A 12 17.02 -2.70 -23.51
CA TYR A 12 16.07 -3.81 -23.62
C TYR A 12 16.73 -5.20 -23.80
N SER A 13 17.97 -5.24 -24.28
CA SER A 13 18.78 -6.48 -24.33
C SER A 13 18.97 -7.11 -22.96
N LEU A 14 19.09 -6.31 -21.88
CA LEU A 14 19.22 -6.84 -20.52
C LEU A 14 18.00 -7.66 -20.09
N TYR A 15 16.81 -7.27 -20.53
CA TYR A 15 15.60 -8.07 -20.33
C TYR A 15 15.62 -9.33 -21.21
N LYS A 16 15.84 -9.18 -22.53
CA LYS A 16 15.75 -10.29 -23.48
C LYS A 16 16.78 -11.40 -23.25
N GLU A 17 18.01 -11.04 -22.92
CA GLU A 17 19.15 -11.95 -22.89
C GLU A 17 19.49 -12.39 -21.47
N HIS A 18 19.20 -11.54 -20.47
CA HIS A 18 19.58 -11.77 -19.08
C HIS A 18 18.40 -11.80 -18.11
N GLY A 19 17.16 -11.63 -18.59
CA GLY A 19 15.97 -11.69 -17.75
C GLY A 19 15.90 -10.59 -16.68
N VAL A 20 16.56 -9.45 -16.89
CA VAL A 20 16.49 -8.30 -15.97
C VAL A 20 15.11 -7.67 -16.05
N ARG A 21 14.31 -7.88 -14.99
CA ARG A 21 12.94 -7.38 -14.84
C ARG A 21 12.55 -7.36 -13.37
N ARG A 22 11.43 -6.73 -13.06
CA ARG A 22 10.71 -6.91 -11.80
C ARG A 22 10.13 -8.32 -11.73
N TYR A 23 10.43 -9.04 -10.66
CA TYR A 23 9.80 -10.31 -10.30
C TYR A 23 8.91 -10.17 -9.06
N GLY A 24 9.36 -9.39 -8.08
CA GLY A 24 8.70 -9.25 -6.79
C GLY A 24 9.00 -10.39 -5.82
N ALA A 25 8.46 -10.28 -4.61
CA ALA A 25 8.45 -11.35 -3.62
C ALA A 25 7.15 -11.29 -2.79
N HIS A 26 7.05 -12.17 -1.79
CA HIS A 26 5.84 -12.34 -0.96
C HIS A 26 4.58 -12.69 -1.78
N GLY A 27 4.72 -13.28 -2.96
CA GLY A 27 3.62 -13.61 -3.86
C GLY A 27 2.54 -14.48 -3.21
N THR A 28 2.93 -15.50 -2.44
CA THR A 28 1.99 -16.35 -1.69
C THR A 28 1.19 -15.56 -0.66
N SER A 29 1.82 -14.61 0.05
CA SER A 29 1.11 -13.77 1.02
C SER A 29 0.16 -12.80 0.33
N HIS A 30 0.62 -12.08 -0.70
CA HIS A 30 -0.23 -11.17 -1.48
C HIS A 30 -1.42 -11.90 -2.11
N PHE A 31 -1.20 -13.10 -2.65
CA PHE A 31 -2.27 -13.95 -3.18
C PHE A 31 -3.27 -14.31 -2.09
N TYR A 32 -2.80 -14.84 -0.96
CA TYR A 32 -3.66 -15.25 0.16
C TYR A 32 -4.52 -14.09 0.67
N VAL A 33 -3.90 -12.94 0.96
CA VAL A 33 -4.64 -11.79 1.51
C VAL A 33 -5.58 -11.15 0.51
N THR A 34 -5.35 -11.32 -0.80
CA THR A 34 -6.30 -10.94 -1.84
C THR A 34 -7.57 -11.80 -1.76
N GLN A 35 -7.43 -13.11 -1.59
CA GLN A 35 -8.59 -14.02 -1.46
C GLN A 35 -9.39 -13.72 -0.19
N GLU A 36 -8.71 -13.50 0.93
CA GLU A 36 -9.37 -13.16 2.19
C GLU A 36 -10.02 -11.77 2.14
N ALA A 37 -9.39 -10.80 1.48
CA ALA A 37 -9.97 -9.47 1.27
C ALA A 37 -11.25 -9.51 0.41
N ALA A 38 -11.39 -10.47 -0.51
CA ALA A 38 -12.61 -10.68 -1.29
C ALA A 38 -13.76 -11.29 -0.46
N LYS A 39 -13.41 -12.14 0.53
CA LYS A 39 -14.36 -12.72 1.50
C LYS A 39 -14.82 -11.69 2.53
N MET A 40 -13.86 -10.96 3.13
CA MET A 40 -14.07 -9.60 3.65
C MET A 40 -14.66 -8.76 2.51
N LEU A 41 -15.19 -7.54 2.60
CA LEU A 41 -15.85 -6.87 1.44
C LEU A 41 -17.06 -7.58 0.77
N ASN A 42 -17.24 -8.90 0.85
CA ASN A 42 -18.27 -9.70 0.20
C ASN A 42 -18.37 -9.42 -1.32
N LYS A 43 -17.24 -9.58 -2.03
CA LYS A 43 -17.13 -9.36 -3.49
C LYS A 43 -16.43 -10.54 -4.18
N PRO A 44 -16.74 -10.82 -5.45
CA PRO A 44 -15.91 -11.71 -6.26
C PRO A 44 -14.48 -11.18 -6.34
N VAL A 45 -13.49 -12.08 -6.27
CA VAL A 45 -12.08 -11.67 -6.33
C VAL A 45 -11.72 -11.06 -7.68
N GLU A 46 -12.41 -11.46 -8.74
CA GLU A 46 -12.27 -10.97 -10.11
C GLU A 46 -12.73 -9.51 -10.25
N GLU A 47 -13.48 -8.97 -9.30
CA GLU A 47 -13.93 -7.57 -9.28
C GLU A 47 -13.13 -6.72 -8.29
N LEU A 48 -12.11 -7.29 -7.65
CA LEU A 48 -11.42 -6.66 -6.53
C LEU A 48 -10.20 -5.83 -7.00
N ASN A 49 -10.21 -4.54 -6.66
CA ASN A 49 -9.08 -3.63 -6.83
C ASN A 49 -8.57 -3.21 -5.46
N ILE A 50 -7.42 -3.74 -5.04
CA ILE A 50 -6.85 -3.48 -3.71
C ILE A 50 -5.36 -3.24 -3.79
N ILE A 51 -4.84 -2.59 -2.77
CA ILE A 51 -3.40 -2.48 -2.53
C ILE A 51 -3.06 -3.32 -1.32
N THR A 52 -2.17 -4.30 -1.46
CA THR A 52 -1.78 -5.21 -0.38
C THR A 52 -0.39 -4.87 0.15
N CYS A 53 -0.28 -4.63 1.44
CA CYS A 53 0.92 -4.23 2.17
C CYS A 53 1.38 -5.38 3.07
N HIS A 54 2.32 -6.20 2.59
CA HIS A 54 2.99 -7.20 3.42
C HIS A 54 4.16 -6.54 4.14
N LEU A 55 4.03 -6.35 5.45
CA LEU A 55 5.02 -5.67 6.28
C LEU A 55 5.55 -6.63 7.35
N GLY A 56 6.82 -7.00 7.23
CA GLY A 56 7.58 -7.78 8.22
C GLY A 56 9.04 -7.35 8.21
N ASN A 57 9.96 -8.28 8.54
CA ASN A 57 11.38 -8.00 8.38
C ASN A 57 11.74 -7.71 6.90
N GLY A 58 11.03 -8.34 5.96
CA GLY A 58 10.88 -7.85 4.59
C GLY A 58 9.53 -7.16 4.39
N GLY A 59 9.52 -6.07 3.63
CA GLY A 59 8.31 -5.30 3.33
C GLY A 59 8.07 -5.19 1.84
N SER A 60 6.86 -5.46 1.36
CA SER A 60 6.47 -5.20 -0.02
C SER A 60 5.01 -4.80 -0.15
N VAL A 61 4.72 -3.92 -1.11
CA VAL A 61 3.37 -3.53 -1.49
C VAL A 61 3.05 -4.10 -2.87
N SER A 62 1.84 -4.59 -3.11
CA SER A 62 1.37 -4.99 -4.44
C SER A 62 0.06 -4.31 -4.82
N ALA A 63 -0.05 -3.94 -6.09
CA ALA A 63 -1.26 -3.43 -6.71
C ALA A 63 -2.02 -4.61 -7.34
N ILE A 64 -3.24 -4.86 -6.87
CA ILE A 64 -4.10 -5.93 -7.38
C ILE A 64 -5.28 -5.27 -8.09
N ARG A 65 -5.49 -5.61 -9.36
CA ARG A 65 -6.62 -5.14 -10.17
C ARG A 65 -7.37 -6.34 -10.71
N ASN A 66 -8.68 -6.38 -10.49
CA ASN A 66 -9.55 -7.51 -10.84
C ASN A 66 -8.97 -8.86 -10.37
N GLY A 67 -8.50 -8.89 -9.13
CA GLY A 67 -7.92 -10.09 -8.49
C GLY A 67 -6.53 -10.51 -8.98
N LYS A 68 -5.91 -9.75 -9.90
CA LYS A 68 -4.59 -10.06 -10.48
C LYS A 68 -3.57 -9.00 -10.10
N CYS A 69 -2.36 -9.45 -9.75
CA CYS A 69 -1.23 -8.55 -9.48
C CYS A 69 -0.79 -7.82 -10.77
N VAL A 70 -0.99 -6.51 -10.78
CA VAL A 70 -0.55 -5.61 -11.86
C VAL A 70 0.80 -4.97 -11.55
N ASP A 71 1.17 -4.76 -10.28
CA ASP A 71 2.50 -4.27 -9.90
C ASP A 71 2.88 -4.68 -8.47
N THR A 72 4.17 -4.64 -8.12
CA THR A 72 4.69 -4.99 -6.79
C THR A 72 6.00 -4.29 -6.49
N SER A 73 6.28 -3.91 -5.23
CA SER A 73 7.36 -2.96 -4.94
C SER A 73 8.76 -3.58 -5.00
N MET A 74 8.87 -4.88 -4.74
CA MET A 74 10.16 -5.57 -4.88
C MET A 74 10.48 -5.85 -6.33
N GLY A 75 11.77 -5.81 -6.64
CA GLY A 75 12.30 -5.73 -7.99
C GLY A 75 12.74 -7.05 -8.60
N LEU A 76 13.89 -6.98 -9.29
CA LEU A 76 14.71 -8.15 -9.61
C LEU A 76 15.05 -8.95 -8.35
N THR A 77 15.31 -8.25 -7.24
CA THR A 77 15.62 -8.82 -5.95
C THR A 77 14.70 -8.25 -4.86
N PRO A 78 14.66 -8.87 -3.67
CA PRO A 78 13.94 -8.32 -2.52
C PRO A 78 14.53 -7.03 -1.92
N LEU A 79 15.51 -6.37 -2.55
CA LEU A 79 16.13 -5.14 -2.02
C LEU A 79 15.33 -3.88 -2.34
N GLU A 80 14.71 -3.82 -3.53
CA GLU A 80 13.91 -2.67 -3.97
C GLU A 80 12.62 -2.51 -3.15
N GLY A 81 12.13 -1.29 -3.01
CA GLY A 81 10.82 -1.00 -2.48
C GLY A 81 10.83 -0.25 -1.16
N LEU A 82 10.12 -0.84 -0.20
CA LEU A 82 9.93 -0.28 1.12
C LEU A 82 11.23 -0.27 1.93
N VAL A 83 11.28 0.63 2.92
CA VAL A 83 12.18 0.49 4.06
C VAL A 83 11.84 -0.81 4.78
N MET A 84 12.85 -1.59 5.16
CA MET A 84 12.65 -2.88 5.84
C MET A 84 13.50 -2.95 7.11
N GLY A 85 13.56 -4.13 7.76
CA GLY A 85 14.33 -4.28 9.01
C GLY A 85 15.81 -3.93 8.83
N THR A 86 16.48 -4.58 7.88
CA THR A 86 17.91 -4.37 7.59
C THR A 86 18.20 -3.96 6.15
N ARG A 87 17.17 -3.88 5.30
CA ARG A 87 17.28 -3.51 3.89
C ARG A 87 16.89 -2.06 3.66
N SER A 88 17.61 -1.39 2.77
CA SER A 88 17.38 0.01 2.44
C SER A 88 16.01 0.27 1.80
N GLY A 89 15.55 -0.62 0.92
CA GLY A 89 14.53 -0.27 -0.06
C GLY A 89 15.12 0.64 -1.14
N ASP A 90 14.27 1.46 -1.75
CA ASP A 90 14.71 2.40 -2.78
C ASP A 90 15.75 3.39 -2.26
N ILE A 91 16.78 3.56 -3.08
CA ILE A 91 17.85 4.55 -2.97
C ILE A 91 18.14 5.09 -4.38
N ASP A 92 18.81 6.24 -4.44
CA ASP A 92 19.40 6.69 -5.70
C ASP A 92 20.54 5.74 -6.11
N PRO A 93 20.52 5.14 -7.33
CA PRO A 93 21.62 4.31 -7.81
C PRO A 93 23.00 5.01 -7.77
N ALA A 94 23.05 6.35 -7.90
CA ALA A 94 24.29 7.09 -7.82
C ALA A 94 24.96 7.06 -6.43
N ILE A 95 24.20 6.75 -5.37
CA ILE A 95 24.76 6.51 -4.04
C ILE A 95 25.72 5.31 -4.07
N ILE A 96 25.41 4.25 -4.82
CA ILE A 96 26.29 3.07 -4.95
C ILE A 96 27.63 3.49 -5.54
N PHE A 97 27.62 4.29 -6.61
CA PHE A 97 28.85 4.79 -7.23
C PHE A 97 29.60 5.76 -6.33
N HIS A 98 28.90 6.64 -5.59
CA HIS A 98 29.53 7.53 -4.64
C HIS A 98 30.24 6.77 -3.50
N LEU A 99 29.59 5.76 -2.91
CA LEU A 99 30.19 4.91 -1.88
C LEU A 99 31.42 4.17 -2.40
N HIS A 100 31.38 3.70 -3.65
CA HIS A 100 32.49 2.99 -4.26
C HIS A 100 33.65 3.93 -4.61
N ASP A 101 33.38 4.95 -5.42
CA ASP A 101 34.40 5.79 -6.03
C ASP A 101 34.96 6.83 -5.07
N THR A 102 34.13 7.34 -4.14
CA THR A 102 34.54 8.38 -3.19
C THR A 102 34.92 7.82 -1.83
N LEU A 103 34.15 6.86 -1.30
CA LEU A 103 34.42 6.28 0.03
C LEU A 103 35.25 4.99 -0.02
N GLY A 104 35.60 4.51 -1.21
CA GLY A 104 36.46 3.34 -1.41
C GLY A 104 35.84 2.02 -0.97
N MET A 105 34.51 1.95 -0.81
CA MET A 105 33.82 0.72 -0.43
C MET A 105 33.78 -0.25 -1.61
N SER A 106 34.09 -1.52 -1.37
CA SER A 106 33.90 -2.55 -2.40
C SER A 106 32.42 -2.78 -2.67
N VAL A 107 32.10 -3.32 -3.86
CA VAL A 107 30.72 -3.70 -4.21
C VAL A 107 30.12 -4.68 -3.19
N ASP A 108 30.92 -5.59 -2.63
CA ASP A 108 30.48 -6.53 -1.59
C ASP A 108 30.17 -5.82 -0.26
N GLN A 109 30.98 -4.82 0.12
CA GLN A 109 30.71 -4.00 1.31
C GLN A 109 29.43 -3.19 1.14
N ILE A 110 29.20 -2.61 -0.04
CA ILE A 110 27.98 -1.87 -0.34
C ILE A 110 26.77 -2.81 -0.33
N ASN A 111 26.87 -3.99 -0.95
CA ASN A 111 25.81 -4.99 -0.92
C ASN A 111 25.47 -5.41 0.51
N LYS A 112 26.49 -5.69 1.33
CA LYS A 112 26.30 -6.02 2.75
C LYS A 112 25.63 -4.87 3.50
N MET A 113 26.07 -3.63 3.27
CA MET A 113 25.48 -2.44 3.91
C MET A 113 23.99 -2.31 3.55
N LEU A 114 23.66 -2.36 2.26
CA LEU A 114 22.28 -2.21 1.78
C LEU A 114 21.35 -3.34 2.20
N THR A 115 21.88 -4.54 2.43
CA THR A 115 21.07 -5.74 2.76
C THR A 115 21.01 -6.08 4.25
N LYS A 116 22.04 -5.71 5.03
CA LYS A 116 22.21 -6.13 6.43
C LYS A 116 22.38 -4.99 7.42
N GLU A 117 22.80 -3.81 6.98
CA GLU A 117 23.20 -2.70 7.87
C GLU A 117 22.35 -1.43 7.62
N SER A 118 21.32 -1.52 6.78
CA SER A 118 20.43 -0.41 6.39
C SER A 118 19.04 -0.56 7.03
N GLY A 119 18.03 0.12 6.48
CA GLY A 119 16.65 -0.01 6.94
C GLY A 119 16.43 0.58 8.32
N LEU A 120 15.53 -0.02 9.10
CA LEU A 120 15.28 0.37 10.49
C LEU A 120 16.56 0.28 11.35
N LEU A 121 17.39 -0.74 11.12
CA LEU A 121 18.66 -0.89 11.82
C LEU A 121 19.58 0.31 11.57
N GLY A 122 19.81 0.66 10.31
CA GLY A 122 20.69 1.77 9.96
C GLY A 122 20.14 3.12 10.41
N LEU A 123 18.82 3.33 10.37
CA LEU A 123 18.20 4.60 10.75
C LEU A 123 18.18 4.83 12.27
N THR A 124 18.00 3.76 13.04
CA THR A 124 17.99 3.83 14.51
C THR A 124 19.39 3.73 15.11
N GLU A 125 20.34 3.10 14.39
CA GLU A 125 21.67 2.73 14.92
C GLU A 125 21.60 1.80 16.14
N VAL A 126 20.43 1.17 16.37
CA VAL A 126 20.14 0.35 17.55
C VAL A 126 19.61 -1.03 17.14
N THR A 127 18.52 -1.11 16.37
CA THR A 127 17.86 -2.39 16.07
C THR A 127 17.04 -2.37 14.79
N SER A 128 16.90 -3.54 14.17
CA SER A 128 15.98 -3.78 13.05
C SER A 128 14.53 -4.04 13.48
N ASP A 129 14.27 -4.17 14.78
CA ASP A 129 12.97 -4.55 15.32
C ASP A 129 11.99 -3.36 15.31
N CYS A 130 10.87 -3.50 14.58
CA CYS A 130 9.86 -2.46 14.48
C CYS A 130 9.16 -2.17 15.82
N ARG A 131 9.15 -3.13 16.76
CA ARG A 131 8.56 -2.91 18.10
C ARG A 131 9.29 -1.82 18.86
N TYR A 132 10.62 -1.79 18.78
CA TYR A 132 11.42 -0.71 19.37
C TYR A 132 11.00 0.65 18.83
N VAL A 133 10.86 0.74 17.50
CA VAL A 133 10.49 1.98 16.83
C VAL A 133 9.09 2.42 17.26
N GLU A 134 8.12 1.51 17.32
CA GLU A 134 6.75 1.80 17.74
C GLU A 134 6.64 2.21 19.22
N ASP A 135 7.38 1.58 20.12
CA ASP A 135 7.34 1.92 21.55
C ASP A 135 8.03 3.25 21.87
N ASN A 136 8.97 3.69 21.02
CA ASN A 136 9.87 4.80 21.33
C ASN A 136 9.73 6.02 20.38
N TYR A 137 8.94 5.96 19.31
CA TYR A 137 8.88 7.07 18.33
C TYR A 137 8.39 8.40 18.94
N ALA A 138 7.64 8.36 20.04
CA ALA A 138 7.15 9.55 20.74
C ALA A 138 8.19 10.18 21.68
N THR A 139 9.23 9.42 22.06
CA THR A 139 10.17 9.82 23.12
C THR A 139 11.64 9.87 22.67
N LYS A 140 12.00 9.17 21.59
CA LYS A 140 13.38 9.13 21.08
C LYS A 140 13.48 9.55 19.62
N GLU A 141 14.51 10.35 19.33
CA GLU A 141 14.73 10.93 17.99
C GLU A 141 15.11 9.90 16.92
N ASP A 142 15.91 8.89 17.29
CA ASP A 142 16.31 7.77 16.42
C ASP A 142 15.11 6.91 16.00
N ALA A 143 14.24 6.57 16.96
CA ALA A 143 12.99 5.87 16.68
C ALA A 143 12.05 6.74 15.84
N LYS A 144 11.93 8.03 16.17
CA LYS A 144 11.10 8.96 15.40
C LYS A 144 11.53 9.09 13.94
N ARG A 145 12.82 9.33 13.67
CA ARG A 145 13.33 9.43 12.28
C ARG A 145 13.08 8.14 11.51
N ALA A 146 13.26 6.98 12.13
CA ALA A 146 13.05 5.69 11.50
C ALA A 146 11.56 5.47 11.17
N MET A 147 10.65 5.75 12.12
CA MET A 147 9.20 5.65 11.92
C MET A 147 8.71 6.58 10.80
N ASP A 148 9.15 7.83 10.82
CA ASP A 148 8.73 8.85 9.86
C ASP A 148 9.18 8.48 8.43
N VAL A 149 10.43 8.03 8.26
CA VAL A 149 10.97 7.58 6.97
C VAL A 149 10.25 6.31 6.48
N TYR A 150 10.00 5.35 7.37
CA TYR A 150 9.28 4.10 7.06
C TYR A 150 7.85 4.40 6.58
N CYS A 151 7.08 5.14 7.38
CA CYS A 151 5.68 5.48 7.08
C CYS A 151 5.56 6.38 5.86
N HIS A 152 6.52 7.30 5.65
CA HIS A 152 6.57 8.11 4.43
C HIS A 152 6.77 7.24 3.19
N ARG A 153 7.74 6.31 3.20
CA ARG A 153 7.98 5.41 2.06
C ARG A 153 6.74 4.55 1.77
N LEU A 154 6.14 4.00 2.81
CA LEU A 154 4.92 3.18 2.68
C LEU A 154 3.76 3.98 2.10
N ALA A 155 3.49 5.18 2.61
CA ALA A 155 2.44 6.05 2.09
C ALA A 155 2.67 6.40 0.61
N LYS A 156 3.92 6.71 0.21
CA LYS A 156 4.24 6.95 -1.21
C LYS A 156 3.92 5.75 -2.11
N TYR A 157 4.21 4.53 -1.67
CA TYR A 157 3.91 3.32 -2.43
C TYR A 157 2.41 3.04 -2.55
N ILE A 158 1.66 3.23 -1.46
CA ILE A 158 0.19 3.12 -1.52
C ILE A 158 -0.37 4.20 -2.46
N GLY A 159 0.12 5.43 -2.34
CA GLY A 159 -0.27 6.54 -3.20
C GLY A 159 0.05 6.28 -4.68
N SER A 160 1.25 5.81 -5.01
CA SER A 160 1.66 5.56 -6.40
C SER A 160 0.82 4.48 -7.06
N TYR A 161 0.44 3.43 -6.32
CA TYR A 161 -0.37 2.34 -6.87
C TYR A 161 -1.81 2.71 -7.15
N THR A 162 -2.31 3.86 -6.68
CA THR A 162 -3.62 4.37 -7.12
C THR A 162 -3.67 4.65 -8.62
N ALA A 163 -2.54 4.99 -9.25
CA ALA A 163 -2.44 5.16 -10.70
C ALA A 163 -2.71 3.86 -11.47
N LEU A 164 -2.61 2.71 -10.81
CA LEU A 164 -2.80 1.38 -11.41
C LEU A 164 -4.22 0.84 -11.19
N MET A 165 -5.06 1.56 -10.46
CA MET A 165 -6.38 1.08 -10.00
C MET A 165 -7.53 1.36 -10.98
N ASP A 166 -7.25 1.99 -12.13
CA ASP A 166 -8.24 2.27 -13.18
C ASP A 166 -9.52 2.96 -12.64
N GLY A 167 -9.30 4.03 -11.86
CA GLY A 167 -10.37 4.85 -11.28
C GLY A 167 -11.07 4.28 -10.04
N ARG A 168 -10.72 3.07 -9.58
CA ARG A 168 -11.33 2.47 -8.38
C ARG A 168 -10.33 1.68 -7.55
N LEU A 169 -10.14 2.12 -6.32
CA LEU A 169 -9.49 1.38 -5.24
C LEU A 169 -10.58 0.97 -4.24
N ASP A 170 -10.74 -0.32 -3.92
CA ASP A 170 -11.73 -0.80 -2.96
C ASP A 170 -11.23 -0.72 -1.50
N ALA A 171 -9.96 -1.05 -1.27
CA ALA A 171 -9.34 -1.08 0.06
C ALA A 171 -7.81 -1.13 0.01
N VAL A 172 -7.17 -0.76 1.12
CA VAL A 172 -5.77 -1.08 1.41
C VAL A 172 -5.72 -2.19 2.44
N VAL A 173 -4.89 -3.20 2.21
CA VAL A 173 -4.78 -4.38 3.06
C VAL A 173 -3.43 -4.37 3.77
N PHE A 174 -3.39 -4.52 5.09
CA PHE A 174 -2.15 -4.75 5.86
C PHE A 174 -2.06 -6.21 6.31
N THR A 175 -0.87 -6.78 6.19
CA THR A 175 -0.55 -8.14 6.63
C THR A 175 0.94 -8.26 6.98
N GLY A 176 1.36 -9.41 7.51
CA GLY A 176 2.71 -9.66 7.98
C GLY A 176 2.89 -9.17 9.41
N GLY A 177 4.03 -9.57 10.02
CA GLY A 177 4.26 -9.35 11.44
C GLY A 177 4.15 -7.88 11.88
N ILE A 178 4.60 -6.93 11.06
CA ILE A 178 4.44 -5.49 11.33
C ILE A 178 3.02 -5.05 10.96
N GLY A 179 2.52 -5.43 9.78
CA GLY A 179 1.23 -4.95 9.29
C GLY A 179 0.05 -5.35 10.17
N GLU A 180 0.14 -6.49 10.83
CA GLU A 180 -0.89 -7.02 11.73
C GLU A 180 -0.81 -6.40 13.13
N ASN A 181 0.40 -6.12 13.64
CA ASN A 181 0.59 -5.77 15.05
C ASN A 181 0.91 -4.28 15.30
N ALA A 182 1.52 -3.60 14.34
CA ALA A 182 1.98 -2.22 14.51
C ALA A 182 0.88 -1.21 14.16
N ALA A 183 0.02 -0.90 15.12
CA ALA A 183 -1.12 0.00 14.94
C ALA A 183 -0.65 1.39 14.49
N MET A 184 0.44 1.91 15.06
CA MET A 184 0.92 3.24 14.72
C MET A 184 1.49 3.31 13.31
N VAL A 185 2.11 2.25 12.80
CA VAL A 185 2.59 2.20 11.41
C VAL A 185 1.42 2.37 10.44
N ARG A 186 0.29 1.71 10.70
CA ARG A 186 -0.92 1.84 9.87
C ARG A 186 -1.51 3.24 9.94
N GLU A 187 -1.65 3.77 11.15
CA GLU A 187 -2.23 5.09 11.39
C GLU A 187 -1.39 6.20 10.75
N LEU A 188 -0.09 6.20 11.01
CA LEU A 188 0.83 7.24 10.52
C LEU A 188 1.05 7.16 9.02
N SER A 189 1.00 5.97 8.40
CA SER A 189 1.11 5.84 6.95
C SER A 189 -0.17 6.29 6.24
N LEU A 190 -1.34 5.81 6.67
CA LEU A 190 -2.62 6.20 6.07
C LEU A 190 -3.01 7.65 6.37
N GLY A 191 -2.64 8.19 7.52
CA GLY A 191 -2.85 9.60 7.86
C GLY A 191 -2.18 10.58 6.89
N LYS A 192 -1.15 10.15 6.16
CA LYS A 192 -0.49 10.93 5.09
C LYS A 192 -1.28 10.93 3.78
N LEU A 193 -2.30 10.08 3.64
CA LEU A 193 -3.06 9.84 2.42
C LEU A 193 -4.48 10.42 2.47
N GLY A 194 -4.67 11.50 3.22
CA GLY A 194 -5.95 12.21 3.30
C GLY A 194 -6.48 12.71 1.94
N VAL A 195 -5.59 12.95 0.96
CA VAL A 195 -5.96 13.28 -0.43
C VAL A 195 -6.75 12.16 -1.11
N LEU A 196 -6.45 10.90 -0.78
CA LEU A 196 -7.18 9.73 -1.28
C LEU A 196 -8.45 9.46 -0.46
N GLY A 197 -8.64 10.20 0.64
CA GLY A 197 -9.76 10.09 1.55
C GLY A 197 -9.61 9.01 2.62
N PHE A 198 -8.40 8.50 2.87
CA PHE A 198 -8.17 7.56 3.98
C PHE A 198 -8.30 8.26 5.34
N GLU A 199 -9.00 7.61 6.26
CA GLU A 199 -9.17 8.03 7.64
C GLU A 199 -9.16 6.77 8.52
N VAL A 200 -8.31 6.77 9.54
CA VAL A 200 -8.14 5.61 10.44
C VAL A 200 -8.94 5.85 11.71
N ASP A 201 -9.78 4.88 12.07
CA ASP A 201 -10.44 4.85 13.37
C ASP A 201 -9.46 4.27 14.41
N HIS A 202 -9.05 5.10 15.36
CA HIS A 202 -7.99 4.77 16.32
C HIS A 202 -8.37 3.58 17.21
N GLU A 203 -9.59 3.54 17.75
CA GLU A 203 -10.03 2.43 18.61
C GLU A 203 -10.06 1.11 17.85
N ARG A 204 -10.56 1.11 16.61
CA ARG A 204 -10.56 -0.08 15.75
C ARG A 204 -9.15 -0.49 15.37
N ASN A 205 -8.27 0.46 15.09
CA ASN A 205 -6.89 0.20 14.76
C ASN A 205 -6.16 -0.49 15.92
N LEU A 206 -6.39 -0.06 17.17
CA LEU A 206 -5.86 -0.72 18.36
C LEU A 206 -6.53 -2.08 18.63
N ALA A 207 -7.84 -2.18 18.42
CA ALA A 207 -8.64 -3.39 18.62
C ALA A 207 -8.46 -4.45 17.51
N ALA A 208 -7.53 -4.23 16.58
CA ALA A 208 -7.30 -5.10 15.44
C ALA A 208 -6.33 -6.31 15.63
N PRO A 209 -6.22 -7.04 16.76
CA PRO A 209 -5.49 -8.30 16.75
C PRO A 209 -6.30 -9.45 16.11
N LEU A 210 -5.65 -10.14 15.17
CA LEU A 210 -5.91 -11.49 14.68
C LEU A 210 -7.22 -11.83 13.95
N ARG A 211 -8.33 -11.12 14.03
CA ARG A 211 -9.54 -11.51 13.27
C ARG A 211 -10.46 -10.32 13.04
N GLN A 212 -10.59 -9.91 11.77
CA GLN A 212 -11.59 -8.98 11.22
C GLN A 212 -11.22 -7.51 11.28
N ILE A 213 -11.14 -6.86 10.10
CA ILE A 213 -11.67 -5.50 9.84
C ILE A 213 -12.12 -5.45 8.36
N TRP A 214 -13.28 -4.82 8.08
CA TRP A 214 -14.01 -4.76 6.80
C TRP A 214 -14.41 -3.31 6.51
N PHE A 215 -14.36 -2.79 5.25
CA PHE A 215 -15.13 -1.59 4.86
C PHE A 215 -15.71 -1.58 3.45
N HIS A 216 -16.92 -0.99 3.35
CA HIS A 216 -17.74 -0.85 2.15
C HIS A 216 -17.70 0.60 1.65
N GLN A 217 -17.41 0.79 0.36
CA GLN A 217 -17.61 2.06 -0.35
C GLN A 217 -19.12 2.35 -0.51
N GLN A 218 -19.69 3.39 0.10
CA GLN A 218 -21.06 3.82 -0.24
C GLN A 218 -21.07 4.39 -1.67
N ARG A 219 -21.58 3.62 -2.64
CA ARG A 219 -22.05 4.20 -3.90
C ARG A 219 -23.33 4.99 -3.61
N ARG A 220 -23.29 6.33 -3.72
CA ARG A 220 -24.51 7.08 -4.04
C ARG A 220 -24.79 6.87 -5.52
N TYR A 221 -25.78 6.03 -5.83
CA TYR A 221 -26.45 6.11 -7.14
C TYR A 221 -27.15 7.48 -7.24
N PRO A 222 -27.11 8.17 -8.39
CA PRO A 222 -27.99 9.31 -8.61
C PRO A 222 -29.43 8.80 -8.69
N SER A 223 -30.27 9.30 -7.78
CA SER A 223 -31.72 9.33 -7.92
C SER A 223 -32.08 10.11 -9.18
N GLY A 224 -32.83 9.49 -10.09
CA GLY A 224 -33.26 10.16 -11.32
C GLY A 224 -34.15 9.30 -12.22
N GLY A 225 -35.29 8.84 -11.69
CA GLY A 225 -36.44 8.57 -12.54
C GLY A 225 -37.02 9.91 -12.99
N GLY A 226 -36.79 10.27 -14.25
CA GLY A 226 -37.32 11.46 -14.90
C GLY A 226 -38.09 11.06 -16.17
N ASP A 227 -39.39 11.33 -16.14
CA ASP A 227 -40.43 11.14 -17.16
C ASP A 227 -40.01 11.60 -18.57
N PRO A 228 -40.18 10.78 -19.63
CA PRO A 228 -39.84 11.15 -21.00
C PRO A 228 -40.98 11.93 -21.66
N ASN A 229 -41.30 13.15 -21.21
CA ASN A 229 -42.20 14.01 -21.99
C ASN A 229 -42.18 15.51 -21.64
N GLN A 230 -41.11 16.24 -21.97
CA GLN A 230 -41.22 17.69 -22.17
C GLN A 230 -40.38 18.18 -23.36
N ARG A 231 -41.07 18.45 -24.47
CA ARG A 231 -40.61 19.34 -25.55
C ARG A 231 -40.99 20.77 -25.18
N ARG A 232 -40.08 21.74 -25.35
CA ARG A 232 -40.20 22.92 -26.25
C ARG A 232 -39.31 24.11 -25.84
N THR A 233 -38.55 24.58 -26.85
CA THR A 233 -38.29 25.97 -27.29
C THR A 233 -37.57 26.99 -26.38
N GLY A 234 -36.51 27.60 -26.94
CA GLY A 234 -36.12 28.98 -26.58
C GLY A 234 -34.63 29.31 -26.79
N TYR A 235 -34.28 29.87 -27.95
CA TYR A 235 -33.00 30.54 -28.22
C TYR A 235 -32.95 31.90 -27.51
N ARG A 236 -31.85 32.23 -26.82
CA ARG A 236 -31.22 33.58 -26.83
C ARG A 236 -29.82 33.57 -26.21
N ALA A 237 -28.94 34.34 -26.84
CA ALA A 237 -27.51 34.45 -26.61
C ALA A 237 -27.14 35.33 -25.41
N GLY A 238 -25.99 35.04 -24.80
CA GLY A 238 -25.25 35.90 -23.87
C GLY A 238 -23.95 35.20 -23.45
N ARG A 239 -22.79 35.80 -23.75
CA ARG A 239 -21.47 35.32 -23.32
C ARG A 239 -21.14 35.87 -21.93
N GLU A 240 -20.68 35.01 -21.02
CA GLU A 240 -19.56 35.27 -20.09
C GLU A 240 -18.88 33.91 -19.75
N PRO A 241 -17.54 33.84 -19.59
CA PRO A 241 -16.83 32.62 -19.27
C PRO A 241 -16.46 32.58 -17.78
N SER A 242 -17.36 32.09 -16.94
CA SER A 242 -17.04 31.73 -15.57
C SER A 242 -18.07 30.73 -15.08
N ASP A 243 -17.63 29.48 -14.93
CA ASP A 243 -18.06 28.53 -13.89
C ASP A 243 -17.80 27.11 -14.39
N CYS A 244 -16.55 26.69 -14.23
CA CYS A 244 -16.20 25.27 -14.21
C CYS A 244 -16.79 24.68 -12.92
N LEU A 245 -18.10 24.35 -12.95
CA LEU A 245 -18.77 23.61 -11.88
C LEU A 245 -18.31 22.15 -11.90
N ILE A 246 -17.07 21.93 -11.46
CA ILE A 246 -16.65 20.61 -11.04
C ILE A 246 -17.32 20.34 -9.69
N SER A 247 -18.45 19.65 -9.73
CA SER A 247 -19.10 19.06 -8.56
C SER A 247 -18.17 17.99 -7.95
N HIS A 248 -17.24 18.41 -7.10
CA HIS A 248 -16.39 17.51 -6.33
C HIS A 248 -17.13 17.04 -5.07
N ARG A 249 -17.95 15.99 -5.22
CA ARG A 249 -18.20 15.08 -4.11
C ARG A 249 -17.17 13.95 -4.18
N GLN A 250 -16.01 14.20 -3.55
CA GLN A 250 -15.01 13.19 -3.27
C GLN A 250 -15.69 12.01 -2.53
N PRO A 251 -15.51 10.75 -2.96
CA PRO A 251 -15.92 9.62 -2.16
C PRO A 251 -15.17 9.67 -0.82
N ARG A 252 -15.90 9.78 0.29
CA ARG A 252 -15.31 9.68 1.62
C ARG A 252 -15.22 8.20 1.98
N TRP A 253 -14.01 7.71 2.20
CA TRP A 253 -13.83 6.40 2.83
C TRP A 253 -14.19 6.55 4.30
N ARG A 254 -15.15 5.76 4.77
CA ARG A 254 -15.58 5.76 6.16
C ARG A 254 -15.59 4.34 6.70
N CYS A 255 -15.00 4.23 7.87
CA CYS A 255 -15.03 3.07 8.72
C CYS A 255 -16.50 2.77 9.22
N CYS A 256 -17.30 1.86 8.66
CA CYS A 256 -18.61 1.40 9.19
C CYS A 256 -18.75 -0.14 9.42
N PHE A 257 -19.44 -0.56 10.51
CA PHE A 257 -19.70 -1.98 10.86
C PHE A 257 -21.17 -2.31 11.21
N VAL A 258 -21.59 -3.56 10.95
CA VAL A 258 -22.85 -4.20 11.38
C VAL A 258 -22.52 -5.52 12.09
N THR A 259 -23.16 -5.80 13.24
CA THR A 259 -22.95 -7.02 14.02
C THR A 259 -23.74 -8.21 13.46
N ARG A 260 -23.15 -9.42 13.44
CA ARG A 260 -23.89 -10.69 13.32
C ARG A 260 -23.73 -11.51 14.61
N PRO A 261 -24.78 -12.21 15.08
CA PRO A 261 -24.73 -12.95 16.33
C PRO A 261 -23.87 -14.21 16.22
N GLN A 262 -23.13 -14.50 17.29
CA GLN A 262 -22.15 -15.58 17.40
C GLN A 262 -22.76 -16.96 17.13
N LYS A 263 -22.07 -17.78 16.33
CA LYS A 263 -22.09 -19.24 16.45
C LYS A 263 -20.67 -19.75 16.57
N THR A 264 -20.48 -20.64 17.53
CA THR A 264 -19.26 -21.33 17.96
C THR A 264 -18.68 -22.21 16.84
N VAL A 265 -17.36 -22.15 16.61
CA VAL A 265 -16.62 -23.16 15.82
C VAL A 265 -15.26 -23.46 16.48
N THR A 266 -14.94 -24.75 16.55
CA THR A 266 -13.78 -25.43 17.15
C THR A 266 -12.48 -25.29 16.35
N LYS A 267 -11.35 -25.53 17.02
CA LYS A 267 -9.96 -25.50 16.52
C LYS A 267 -9.71 -26.59 15.46
N GLU A 268 -9.32 -26.20 14.25
CA GLU A 268 -8.25 -26.75 13.41
C GLU A 268 -8.14 -25.88 12.13
N ASP A 269 -6.92 -25.73 11.60
CA ASP A 269 -6.46 -24.72 10.63
C ASP A 269 -6.54 -23.26 11.08
N LYS A 270 -5.39 -22.68 11.46
CA LYS A 270 -5.29 -21.24 11.78
C LYS A 270 -4.98 -20.45 10.49
N PRO A 271 -5.93 -19.67 9.96
CA PRO A 271 -5.67 -18.76 8.84
C PRO A 271 -4.83 -17.56 9.33
N CYS A 272 -3.98 -17.02 8.46
CA CYS A 272 -3.29 -15.74 8.70
C CYS A 272 -4.32 -14.61 8.73
N PRO A 273 -4.22 -13.65 9.67
CA PRO A 273 -5.17 -12.56 9.75
C PRO A 273 -4.89 -11.49 8.68
N VAL A 274 -5.96 -10.95 8.12
CA VAL A 274 -5.90 -9.90 7.09
C VAL A 274 -6.61 -8.66 7.61
N LEU A 275 -5.95 -7.51 7.50
CA LEU A 275 -6.50 -6.24 7.95
C LEU A 275 -6.87 -5.38 6.74
N LEU A 276 -8.11 -4.90 6.64
CA LEU A 276 -8.50 -3.91 5.63
C LEU A 276 -8.67 -2.53 6.26
N CYS A 277 -8.12 -1.52 5.59
CA CYS A 277 -8.31 -0.10 5.88
C CYS A 277 -8.90 0.61 4.66
#